data_AF-A0A355FVM9-F1
#
_entry.id   AF-A0A355FVM9-F1
#
_cell.length_a   1.000
_cell.length_b   1.000
_cell.length_c   1.000
_cell.angle_alpha   90.00
_cell.angle_beta   90.00
_cell.angle_gamma   90.00
#
_symmetry.space_group_name_H-M   'P 1'
#
loop_
_entity.id
_entity.type
_entity.pdbx_description
1 polymer ?
#
loop_
_entity_poly.entity_id
_entity_poly.type
_entity_poly.pdbx_seq_one_letter_code
_entity_poly.pdbx_strand_id
1 'polypeptide(L)'
;NAGLLAAVLDKRIRLIDYELLKRPSGRRIIGFGRWAGLVGAFSGIRACGLRSGTFDLPKAIDCRDLQEMLTHAKGVKLPANFKIVLTGHGRVGRGAREVLDHMKIRSVHPDDFLRMEFPEPVFTHLDVADYNERIDGGDFDMQAFIDDPLEFRSTFSRYTAAADLFIAGHFWAEGSPFLFTREDMRSPDWKVKVVADISCDIDGPVACTLRPSTIESPLYGYHPGTEQECMFSHPEGIAVMAVDNLPCELPRDASDGFGRELMDHVIPLLVEGDAEGILDAATETTFEGKLNEPYAYLSDYVAAARRA
;
A
#
# COMPACT_ATOMS: atom_id res chain seq x y z
N ASN A 1 -20.17 -6.90 -6.01
CA ASN A 1 -20.51 -6.62 -7.43
C ASN A 1 -21.33 -7.71 -8.14
N ALA A 2 -21.97 -8.67 -7.46
CA ALA A 2 -22.74 -9.75 -8.11
C ALA A 2 -23.84 -9.28 -9.07
N GLY A 3 -24.59 -8.23 -8.70
CA GLY A 3 -25.64 -7.66 -9.57
C GLY A 3 -25.11 -7.04 -10.87
N LEU A 4 -23.93 -6.40 -10.83
CA LEU A 4 -23.27 -5.87 -12.02
C LEU A 4 -22.88 -7.01 -12.96
N LEU A 5 -22.25 -8.07 -12.43
CA LEU A 5 -21.84 -9.23 -13.22
C LEU A 5 -23.05 -9.96 -13.84
N ALA A 6 -24.14 -10.11 -13.08
CA ALA A 6 -25.40 -10.66 -13.61
C ALA A 6 -25.93 -9.82 -14.80
N ALA A 7 -25.96 -8.48 -14.66
CA ALA A 7 -26.40 -7.59 -15.71
C ALA A 7 -25.51 -7.63 -16.96
N VAL A 8 -24.18 -7.75 -16.79
CA VAL A 8 -23.21 -7.93 -17.88
C VAL A 8 -23.51 -9.21 -18.66
N LEU A 9 -23.73 -10.34 -17.95
CA LEU A 9 -24.05 -11.63 -18.55
C LEU A 9 -25.39 -11.59 -19.29
N ASP A 10 -26.44 -11.03 -18.68
CA ASP A 10 -27.78 -10.93 -19.29
C ASP A 10 -27.76 -10.07 -20.55
N LYS A 11 -26.93 -9.02 -20.56
CA LYS A 11 -26.73 -8.13 -21.72
C LYS A 11 -25.70 -8.67 -22.72
N ARG A 12 -25.08 -9.83 -22.46
CA ARG A 12 -24.05 -10.45 -23.32
C ARG A 12 -22.87 -9.52 -23.61
N ILE A 13 -22.45 -8.76 -22.60
CA ILE A 13 -21.30 -7.86 -22.67
C ILE A 13 -20.03 -8.66 -22.40
N ARG A 14 -18.97 -8.41 -23.18
CA ARG A 14 -17.61 -8.85 -22.87
C ARG A 14 -16.99 -7.91 -21.83
N LEU A 15 -16.86 -8.36 -20.60
CA LEU A 15 -16.25 -7.64 -19.49
C LEU A 15 -14.76 -7.98 -19.44
N ILE A 16 -13.92 -6.97 -19.66
CA ILE A 16 -12.47 -7.06 -19.48
C ILE A 16 -12.14 -6.28 -18.21
N ASP A 17 -11.62 -6.97 -17.20
CA ASP A 17 -11.21 -6.33 -15.96
C ASP A 17 -9.76 -5.83 -16.05
N TYR A 18 -9.59 -4.52 -15.97
CA TYR A 18 -8.29 -3.86 -16.01
C TYR A 18 -7.39 -4.22 -14.82
N GLU A 19 -7.97 -4.71 -13.73
CA GLU A 19 -7.21 -5.25 -12.60
C GLU A 19 -6.50 -6.57 -12.92
N LEU A 20 -7.05 -7.35 -13.83
CA LEU A 20 -6.58 -8.68 -14.18
C LEU A 20 -5.59 -8.66 -15.36
N LEU A 21 -5.37 -7.50 -15.99
CA LEU A 21 -4.37 -7.30 -17.02
C LEU A 21 -2.96 -7.51 -16.46
N LYS A 22 -2.37 -8.68 -16.75
CA LYS A 22 -1.04 -9.09 -16.30
C LYS A 22 -0.19 -9.52 -17.50
N ARG A 23 1.10 -9.18 -17.45
CA ARG A 23 2.10 -9.72 -18.38
C ARG A 23 2.30 -11.23 -18.12
N PRO A 24 2.90 -11.99 -19.05
CA PRO A 24 3.29 -13.39 -18.82
C PRO A 24 4.16 -13.59 -17.57
N SER A 25 4.91 -12.56 -17.15
CA SER A 25 5.67 -12.56 -15.89
C SER A 25 4.82 -12.43 -14.62
N GLY A 26 3.49 -12.38 -14.73
CA GLY A 26 2.54 -12.16 -13.62
C GLY A 26 2.40 -10.69 -13.19
N ARG A 27 3.25 -9.78 -13.68
CA ARG A 27 3.21 -8.36 -13.31
C ARG A 27 2.00 -7.66 -13.92
N ARG A 28 1.20 -7.00 -13.07
CA ARG A 28 0.06 -6.17 -13.50
C ARG A 28 0.51 -5.06 -14.45
N ILE A 29 -0.21 -4.86 -15.54
CA ILE A 29 0.16 -3.93 -16.62
C ILE A 29 -0.11 -2.49 -16.23
N ILE A 30 -1.29 -2.22 -15.68
CA ILE A 30 -1.75 -0.87 -15.34
C ILE A 30 -2.24 -0.79 -13.89
N GLY A 31 -2.18 0.39 -13.27
CA GLY A 31 -2.84 0.60 -11.98
C GLY A 31 -2.34 1.82 -11.22
N PHE A 32 -3.00 2.11 -10.10
CA PHE A 32 -2.78 3.37 -9.37
C PHE A 32 -1.71 3.30 -8.27
N GLY A 33 -0.94 2.21 -8.18
CA GLY A 33 -0.03 1.97 -7.05
C GLY A 33 0.99 3.10 -6.84
N ARG A 34 1.57 3.66 -7.91
CA ARG A 34 2.51 4.80 -7.79
C ARG A 34 1.86 6.01 -7.10
N TRP A 35 0.62 6.32 -7.49
CA TRP A 35 -0.14 7.44 -6.94
C TRP A 35 -0.55 7.22 -5.49
N ALA A 36 -0.96 5.99 -5.14
CA ALA A 36 -1.20 5.61 -3.75
C ALA A 36 0.06 5.79 -2.90
N GLY A 37 1.24 5.39 -3.42
CA GLY A 37 2.53 5.62 -2.80
C GLY A 37 2.85 7.09 -2.56
N LEU A 38 2.72 7.92 -3.59
CA LEU A 38 2.98 9.36 -3.54
C LEU A 38 2.09 10.07 -2.50
N VAL A 39 0.77 9.86 -2.59
CA VAL A 39 -0.18 10.48 -1.66
C VAL A 39 -0.02 9.91 -0.26
N GLY A 40 0.14 8.58 -0.12
CA GLY A 40 0.26 7.92 1.18
C GLY A 40 1.51 8.35 1.96
N ALA A 41 2.66 8.47 1.30
CA ALA A 41 3.86 8.99 1.95
C ALA A 41 3.70 10.45 2.35
N PHE A 42 3.14 11.29 1.48
CA PHE A 42 2.85 12.70 1.79
C PHE A 42 1.90 12.83 2.99
N SER A 43 0.82 12.06 3.01
CA SER A 43 -0.15 12.01 4.11
C SER A 43 0.46 11.47 5.41
N GLY A 44 1.38 10.52 5.33
CA GLY A 44 2.17 10.05 6.48
C GLY A 44 3.05 11.15 7.08
N ILE A 45 3.79 11.88 6.25
CA ILE A 45 4.60 13.03 6.69
C ILE A 45 3.71 14.12 7.30
N ARG A 46 2.56 14.41 6.66
CA ARG A 46 1.55 15.33 7.21
C ARG A 46 1.06 14.88 8.59
N ALA A 47 0.80 13.59 8.77
CA ALA A 47 0.39 13.04 10.07
C ALA A 47 1.45 13.25 11.15
N CYS A 48 2.75 13.14 10.82
CA CYS A 48 3.84 13.47 11.73
C CYS A 48 3.79 14.94 12.17
N GLY A 49 3.59 15.87 11.23
CA GLY A 49 3.47 17.31 11.51
C GLY A 49 2.30 17.62 12.44
N LEU A 50 1.11 17.11 12.10
CA LEU A 50 -0.10 17.30 12.90
C LEU A 50 -0.02 16.69 14.30
N ARG A 51 0.56 15.48 14.41
CA ARG A 51 0.70 14.79 15.71
C ARG A 51 1.70 15.51 16.62
N SER A 52 2.81 15.98 16.06
CA SER A 52 3.87 16.65 16.83
C SER A 52 3.62 18.15 17.04
N GLY A 53 2.75 18.76 16.24
CA GLY A 53 2.53 20.21 16.22
C GLY A 53 3.72 21.01 15.67
N THR A 54 4.64 20.38 14.94
CA THR A 54 5.91 21.00 14.52
C THR A 54 5.86 21.66 13.14
N PHE A 55 4.98 21.18 12.26
CA PHE A 55 4.75 21.75 10.94
C PHE A 55 3.34 21.38 10.45
N ASP A 56 2.86 22.12 9.47
CA ASP A 56 1.57 21.87 8.81
C ASP A 56 1.79 21.60 7.32
N LEU A 57 0.99 20.68 6.79
CA LEU A 57 0.94 20.34 5.37
C LEU A 57 -0.53 20.31 4.94
N PRO A 58 -0.85 20.85 3.75
CA PRO A 58 -2.20 20.72 3.19
C PRO A 58 -2.52 19.23 2.96
N LYS A 59 -3.80 18.88 2.80
CA LYS A 59 -4.12 17.56 2.27
C LYS A 59 -3.68 17.50 0.81
N ALA A 60 -3.44 16.30 0.27
CA ALA A 60 -3.03 16.18 -1.12
C ALA A 60 -4.14 16.67 -2.06
N ILE A 61 -5.42 16.44 -1.71
CA ILE A 61 -6.57 16.92 -2.48
C ILE A 61 -6.69 18.46 -2.53
N ASP A 62 -6.08 19.17 -1.58
CA ASP A 62 -6.07 20.64 -1.56
C ASP A 62 -4.96 21.21 -2.47
N CYS A 63 -4.03 20.37 -2.93
CA CYS A 63 -3.02 20.75 -3.91
C CYS A 63 -3.62 20.66 -5.34
N ARG A 64 -3.22 21.58 -6.21
CA ARG A 64 -3.65 21.61 -7.62
C ARG A 64 -3.20 20.38 -8.41
N ASP A 65 -1.97 19.94 -8.14
CA ASP A 65 -1.29 18.85 -8.84
C ASP A 65 -0.11 18.30 -8.02
N LEU A 66 0.52 17.24 -8.55
CA LEU A 66 1.68 16.60 -7.93
C LEU A 66 2.84 17.58 -7.66
N GLN A 67 3.08 18.56 -8.55
CA GLN A 67 4.21 19.49 -8.39
C GLN A 67 4.01 20.41 -7.18
N GLU A 68 2.79 20.93 -6.99
CA GLU A 68 2.45 21.70 -5.80
C GLU A 68 2.59 20.87 -4.52
N MET A 69 2.06 19.63 -4.51
CA MET A 69 2.18 18.72 -3.37
C MET A 69 3.66 18.47 -2.98
N LEU A 70 4.50 18.16 -3.97
CA LEU A 70 5.93 17.92 -3.74
C LEU A 70 6.68 19.19 -3.30
N THR A 71 6.25 20.37 -3.76
CA THR A 71 6.81 21.66 -3.31
C THR A 71 6.53 21.88 -1.83
N HIS A 72 5.32 21.59 -1.35
CA HIS A 72 5.00 21.62 0.08
C HIS A 72 5.85 20.61 0.87
N ALA A 73 5.95 19.37 0.39
CA ALA A 73 6.75 18.33 1.03
C ALA A 73 8.23 18.75 1.19
N LYS A 74 8.82 19.33 0.14
CA LYS A 74 10.21 19.81 0.15
C LYS A 74 10.48 20.90 1.18
N GLY A 75 9.47 21.70 1.53
CA GLY A 75 9.58 22.75 2.53
C GLY A 75 9.62 22.25 3.97
N VAL A 76 9.23 20.98 4.21
CA VAL A 76 9.16 20.40 5.55
C VAL A 76 10.54 20.07 6.08
N LYS A 77 10.75 20.39 7.36
CA LYS A 77 11.94 20.01 8.12
C LYS A 77 11.55 19.02 9.19
N LEU A 78 11.90 17.76 8.98
CA LEU A 78 11.76 16.73 10.01
C LEU A 78 12.78 16.96 11.14
N PRO A 79 12.50 16.48 12.36
CA PRO A 79 13.44 16.55 13.47
C PRO A 79 14.81 15.95 13.13
N ALA A 80 15.85 16.41 13.83
CA ALA A 80 17.15 15.73 13.78
C ALA A 80 16.98 14.26 14.23
N ASN A 81 17.76 13.36 13.65
CA ASN A 81 17.73 11.92 13.95
C ASN A 81 16.41 11.21 13.61
N PHE A 82 15.50 11.84 12.86
CA PHE A 82 14.21 11.22 12.49
C PHE A 82 14.41 10.04 11.55
N LYS A 83 13.85 8.88 11.91
CA LYS A 83 14.04 7.62 11.19
C LYS A 83 12.73 7.13 10.57
N ILE A 84 12.74 6.90 9.25
CA ILE A 84 11.58 6.42 8.48
C ILE A 84 11.85 5.00 7.99
N VAL A 85 10.89 4.10 8.20
CA VAL A 85 10.88 2.79 7.57
C VAL A 85 9.85 2.78 6.46
N LEU A 86 10.26 2.40 5.27
CA LEU A 86 9.38 2.19 4.12
C LEU A 86 9.49 0.73 3.69
N THR A 87 8.38 0.04 3.49
CA THR A 87 8.39 -1.34 2.97
C THR A 87 7.92 -1.44 1.53
N GLY A 88 8.39 -2.46 0.83
CA GLY A 88 7.87 -2.90 -0.47
C GLY A 88 8.49 -2.17 -1.67
N HIS A 89 9.13 -2.90 -2.57
CA HIS A 89 9.75 -2.35 -3.78
C HIS A 89 8.83 -2.32 -5.01
N GLY A 90 7.52 -2.50 -4.80
CA GLY A 90 6.48 -2.40 -5.82
C GLY A 90 6.16 -0.95 -6.23
N ARG A 91 5.08 -0.78 -7.00
CA ARG A 91 4.62 0.55 -7.45
C ARG A 91 4.35 1.50 -6.28
N VAL A 92 3.73 1.00 -5.21
CA VAL A 92 3.39 1.78 -4.01
C VAL A 92 4.65 2.27 -3.30
N GLY A 93 5.52 1.37 -2.84
CA GLY A 93 6.71 1.83 -2.12
C GLY A 93 7.68 2.63 -2.99
N ARG A 94 7.77 2.39 -4.31
CA ARG A 94 8.53 3.29 -5.20
C ARG A 94 7.91 4.68 -5.28
N GLY A 95 6.59 4.80 -5.38
CA GLY A 95 5.90 6.09 -5.33
C GLY A 95 6.10 6.82 -4.00
N ALA A 96 6.07 6.09 -2.88
CA ALA A 96 6.37 6.64 -1.56
C ALA A 96 7.83 7.16 -1.48
N ARG A 97 8.78 6.38 -2.01
CA ARG A 97 10.18 6.76 -2.11
C ARG A 97 10.38 8.03 -2.92
N GLU A 98 9.63 8.26 -4.00
CA GLU A 98 9.72 9.51 -4.79
C GLU A 98 9.49 10.75 -3.91
N VAL A 99 8.57 10.70 -2.92
CA VAL A 99 8.35 11.80 -1.97
C VAL A 99 9.57 12.00 -1.08
N LEU A 100 10.09 10.92 -0.49
CA LEU A 100 11.25 10.98 0.41
C LEU A 100 12.51 11.50 -0.30
N ASP A 101 12.73 11.06 -1.54
CA ASP A 101 13.83 11.51 -2.40
C ASP A 101 13.66 12.98 -2.83
N HIS A 102 12.42 13.43 -3.04
CA HIS A 102 12.10 14.83 -3.33
C HIS A 102 12.37 15.73 -2.11
N MET A 103 12.04 15.24 -0.91
CA MET A 103 12.36 15.88 0.37
C MET A 103 13.86 15.85 0.73
N LYS A 104 14.69 15.15 -0.05
CA LYS A 104 16.14 14.99 0.18
C LYS A 104 16.48 14.28 1.49
N ILE A 105 15.63 13.35 1.92
CA ILE A 105 15.91 12.47 3.06
C ILE A 105 16.91 11.41 2.59
N ARG A 106 17.97 11.17 3.36
CA ARG A 106 19.01 10.21 2.96
C ARG A 106 18.49 8.77 3.10
N SER A 107 18.58 7.99 2.03
CA SER A 107 18.40 6.54 2.08
C SER A 107 19.64 5.87 2.68
N VAL A 108 19.46 4.95 3.63
CA VAL A 108 20.53 4.17 4.28
C VAL A 108 20.22 2.67 4.19
N HIS A 109 21.26 1.83 4.32
CA HIS A 109 21.10 0.38 4.34
C HIS A 109 20.35 -0.08 5.60
N PRO A 110 19.55 -1.17 5.56
CA PRO A 110 18.81 -1.65 6.74
C PRO A 110 19.71 -1.91 7.96
N ASP A 111 20.92 -2.43 7.79
CA ASP A 111 21.86 -2.63 8.90
C ASP A 111 22.34 -1.31 9.52
N ASP A 112 22.70 -0.32 8.68
CA ASP A 112 23.13 1.00 9.14
C ASP A 112 21.99 1.71 9.86
N PHE A 113 20.76 1.57 9.36
CA PHE A 113 19.56 2.11 9.98
C PHE A 113 19.39 1.65 11.45
N LEU A 114 19.70 0.38 11.73
CA LEU A 114 19.58 -0.22 13.05
C LEU A 114 20.80 0.06 13.95
N ARG A 115 22.00 0.14 13.38
CA ARG A 115 23.26 0.19 14.15
C ARG A 115 23.83 1.59 14.35
N MET A 116 23.45 2.54 13.50
CA MET A 116 24.03 3.89 13.49
C MET A 116 23.03 4.94 13.99
N GLU A 117 23.61 5.98 14.59
CA GLU A 117 22.91 7.24 14.85
C GLU A 117 23.21 8.22 13.72
N PHE A 118 22.21 9.01 13.33
CA PHE A 118 22.31 9.95 12.23
C PHE A 118 21.90 11.34 12.72
N PRO A 119 22.71 12.39 12.54
CA PRO A 119 22.35 13.75 12.93
C PRO A 119 21.21 14.36 12.07
N GLU A 120 20.89 13.74 10.94
CA GLU A 120 19.85 14.16 10.01
C GLU A 120 18.75 13.10 9.81
N PRO A 121 17.59 13.47 9.25
CA PRO A 121 16.57 12.50 8.87
C PRO A 121 17.08 11.47 7.87
N VAL A 122 16.77 10.20 8.11
CA VAL A 122 17.10 9.09 7.20
C VAL A 122 15.89 8.19 6.96
N PHE A 123 15.92 7.46 5.86
CA PHE A 123 14.98 6.37 5.63
C PHE A 123 15.68 5.08 5.17
N THR A 124 15.09 3.94 5.49
CA THR A 124 15.43 2.65 4.88
C THR A 124 14.25 2.12 4.08
N HIS A 125 14.52 1.45 2.95
CA HIS A 125 13.50 0.89 2.07
C HIS A 125 13.63 -0.62 2.02
N LEU A 126 12.84 -1.28 2.86
CA LEU A 126 12.94 -2.71 3.15
C LEU A 126 12.24 -3.57 2.09
N ASP A 127 12.88 -4.69 1.78
CA ASP A 127 12.30 -5.83 1.06
C ASP A 127 11.90 -6.96 2.03
N VAL A 128 11.19 -7.97 1.54
CA VAL A 128 10.62 -9.06 2.36
C VAL A 128 11.69 -9.78 3.19
N ALA A 129 12.86 -10.00 2.62
CA ALA A 129 14.01 -10.64 3.28
C ALA A 129 14.57 -9.79 4.44
N ASP A 130 14.38 -8.48 4.41
CA ASP A 130 14.90 -7.59 5.46
C ASP A 130 14.09 -7.68 6.76
N TYR A 131 12.90 -8.30 6.74
CA TYR A 131 12.05 -8.37 7.93
C TYR A 131 11.36 -9.72 8.12
N ASN A 132 11.77 -10.76 7.40
CA ASN A 132 11.34 -12.13 7.62
C ASN A 132 12.56 -13.04 7.70
N GLU A 133 12.49 -14.04 8.58
CA GLU A 133 13.52 -15.08 8.70
C GLU A 133 12.86 -16.45 8.86
N ARG A 134 13.57 -17.51 8.45
CA ARG A 134 13.09 -18.88 8.67
C ARG A 134 13.14 -19.23 10.16
N ILE A 135 12.12 -19.91 10.64
CA ILE A 135 12.02 -20.35 12.04
C ILE A 135 13.12 -21.37 12.38
N ASP A 136 13.55 -22.18 11.40
CA ASP A 136 14.62 -23.18 11.54
C ASP A 136 16.04 -22.58 11.53
N GLY A 137 16.17 -21.27 11.30
CA GLY A 137 17.45 -20.56 11.23
C GLY A 137 18.19 -20.69 9.89
N GLY A 138 17.54 -21.25 8.86
CA GLY A 138 18.06 -21.27 7.49
C GLY A 138 18.03 -19.89 6.81
N ASP A 139 18.69 -19.80 5.66
CA ASP A 139 18.70 -18.58 4.85
C ASP A 139 17.32 -18.25 4.26
N PHE A 140 17.03 -16.97 4.07
CA PHE A 140 15.81 -16.53 3.43
C PHE A 140 15.81 -16.87 1.94
N ASP A 141 14.74 -17.50 1.46
CA ASP A 141 14.45 -17.71 0.05
C ASP A 141 13.04 -17.24 -0.28
N MET A 142 12.91 -16.42 -1.33
CA MET A 142 11.64 -15.80 -1.69
C MET A 142 10.62 -16.81 -2.24
N GLN A 143 11.08 -17.84 -2.96
CA GLN A 143 10.16 -18.84 -3.51
C GLN A 143 9.60 -19.71 -2.39
N ALA A 144 10.45 -20.13 -1.44
CA ALA A 144 10.03 -20.84 -0.24
C ALA A 144 9.05 -20.01 0.60
N PHE A 145 9.28 -18.69 0.73
CA PHE A 145 8.36 -17.78 1.42
C PHE A 145 6.99 -17.68 0.75
N ILE A 146 6.95 -17.67 -0.60
CA ILE A 146 5.70 -17.65 -1.36
C ILE A 146 4.96 -18.98 -1.23
N ASP A 147 5.69 -20.10 -1.28
CA ASP A 147 5.09 -21.44 -1.30
C ASP A 147 4.59 -21.88 0.09
N ASP A 148 5.33 -21.57 1.16
CA ASP A 148 4.96 -21.88 2.55
C ASP A 148 5.43 -20.79 3.53
N PRO A 149 4.67 -19.68 3.65
CA PRO A 149 5.06 -18.57 4.52
C PRO A 149 5.01 -18.91 6.02
N LEU A 150 4.41 -20.03 6.43
CA LEU A 150 4.28 -20.43 7.84
C LEU A 150 5.62 -20.91 8.43
N GLU A 151 6.60 -21.25 7.60
CA GLU A 151 7.96 -21.58 8.04
C GLU A 151 8.77 -20.33 8.45
N PHE A 152 8.21 -19.14 8.30
CA PHE A 152 8.87 -17.87 8.55
C PHE A 152 8.23 -17.11 9.72
N ARG A 153 9.03 -16.23 10.33
CA ARG A 153 8.55 -15.27 11.32
C ARG A 153 9.03 -13.87 10.98
N SER A 154 8.24 -12.88 11.39
CA SER A 154 8.63 -11.48 11.25
C SER A 154 9.73 -11.10 12.23
N THR A 155 10.69 -10.33 11.74
CA THR A 155 11.72 -9.65 12.54
C THR A 155 11.55 -8.14 12.51
N PHE A 156 10.41 -7.65 12.03
CA PHE A 156 10.17 -6.23 11.79
C PHE A 156 10.19 -5.37 13.07
N SER A 157 9.99 -5.97 14.25
CA SER A 157 10.03 -5.29 15.56
C SER A 157 11.34 -4.54 15.82
N ARG A 158 12.46 -4.99 15.24
CA ARG A 158 13.75 -4.26 15.31
C ARG A 158 13.68 -2.87 14.68
N TYR A 159 12.86 -2.73 13.63
CA TYR A 159 12.64 -1.45 12.96
C TYR A 159 11.63 -0.59 13.70
N THR A 160 10.58 -1.17 14.31
CA THR A 160 9.62 -0.40 15.10
C THR A 160 10.22 0.15 16.40
N ALA A 161 11.29 -0.49 16.91
CA ALA A 161 12.11 0.02 18.01
C ALA A 161 13.12 1.11 17.60
N ALA A 162 13.33 1.32 16.30
CA ALA A 162 14.31 2.26 15.77
C ALA A 162 13.68 3.47 15.05
N ALA A 163 12.48 3.32 14.49
CA ALA A 163 11.84 4.30 13.62
C ALA A 163 10.80 5.17 14.33
N ASP A 164 10.59 6.37 13.81
CA ASP A 164 9.55 7.31 14.23
C ASP A 164 8.28 7.20 13.37
N LEU A 165 8.48 6.94 12.07
CA LEU A 165 7.43 6.79 11.06
C LEU A 165 7.60 5.48 10.31
N PHE A 166 6.52 4.72 10.19
CA PHE A 166 6.42 3.57 9.30
C PHE A 166 5.48 3.90 8.13
N ILE A 167 5.95 3.70 6.90
CA ILE A 167 5.16 3.78 5.67
C ILE A 167 5.03 2.37 5.09
N ALA A 168 3.82 1.82 5.11
CA ALA A 168 3.55 0.48 4.62
C ALA A 168 3.29 0.53 3.11
N GLY A 169 4.27 0.09 2.30
CA GLY A 169 4.14 -0.05 0.85
C GLY A 169 4.29 -1.49 0.36
N HIS A 170 4.27 -2.43 1.30
CA HIS A 170 4.37 -3.87 1.06
C HIS A 170 3.11 -4.45 0.40
N PHE A 171 3.30 -5.61 -0.21
CA PHE A 171 2.23 -6.54 -0.52
C PHE A 171 2.24 -7.63 0.55
N TRP A 172 1.07 -8.05 0.99
CA TRP A 172 0.91 -9.13 1.95
C TRP A 172 -0.11 -10.13 1.41
N ALA A 173 0.24 -11.41 1.48
CA ALA A 173 -0.64 -12.50 1.11
C ALA A 173 -1.17 -13.17 2.38
N GLU A 174 -2.43 -13.61 2.34
CA GLU A 174 -3.05 -14.35 3.44
C GLU A 174 -2.16 -15.54 3.87
N GLY A 175 -1.99 -15.70 5.18
CA GLY A 175 -1.09 -16.70 5.77
C GLY A 175 0.36 -16.23 5.93
N SER A 176 0.76 -15.10 5.35
CA SER A 176 2.08 -14.51 5.60
C SER A 176 2.19 -13.97 7.03
N PRO A 177 3.38 -13.99 7.66
CA PRO A 177 3.58 -13.39 8.96
C PRO A 177 3.15 -11.92 8.99
N PHE A 178 2.59 -11.49 10.12
CA PHE A 178 2.31 -10.08 10.34
C PHE A 178 3.62 -9.32 10.42
N LEU A 179 3.68 -8.07 9.93
CA LEU A 179 4.85 -7.23 10.17
C LEU A 179 4.98 -7.01 11.68
N PHE A 180 3.89 -6.62 12.34
CA PHE A 180 3.83 -6.56 13.80
C PHE A 180 2.41 -6.82 14.29
N THR A 181 2.32 -7.44 15.47
CA THR A 181 1.08 -7.77 16.16
C THR A 181 0.70 -6.67 17.15
N ARG A 182 -0.52 -6.75 17.72
CA ARG A 182 -0.94 -5.83 18.80
C ARG A 182 -0.08 -5.98 20.05
N GLU A 183 0.46 -7.17 20.29
CA GLU A 183 1.38 -7.44 21.41
C GLU A 183 2.71 -6.70 21.22
N ASP A 184 3.29 -6.73 20.01
CA ASP A 184 4.52 -6.01 19.69
C ASP A 184 4.39 -4.50 19.96
N MET A 185 3.22 -3.93 19.69
CA MET A 185 2.94 -2.50 19.91
C MET A 185 2.87 -2.09 21.38
N ARG A 186 2.74 -3.05 22.31
CA ARG A 186 2.80 -2.81 23.76
C ARG A 186 4.24 -2.84 24.29
N SER A 187 5.21 -3.20 23.46
CA SER A 187 6.60 -3.25 23.88
C SER A 187 7.08 -1.88 24.37
N PRO A 188 7.82 -1.82 25.49
CA PRO A 188 8.42 -0.57 25.97
C PRO A 188 9.45 0.00 24.97
N ASP A 189 9.97 -0.84 24.06
CA ASP A 189 10.92 -0.43 23.04
C ASP A 189 10.25 0.19 21.81
N TRP A 190 8.91 0.14 21.70
CA TRP A 190 8.19 0.66 20.53
C TRP A 190 8.35 2.19 20.38
N LYS A 191 8.92 2.63 19.25
CA LYS A 191 9.17 4.06 18.98
C LYS A 191 8.20 4.67 17.97
N VAL A 192 7.70 3.90 17.01
CA VAL A 192 6.87 4.42 15.90
C VAL A 192 5.66 5.18 16.44
N LYS A 193 5.56 6.47 16.10
CA LYS A 193 4.45 7.34 16.51
C LYS A 193 3.40 7.54 15.43
N VAL A 194 3.76 7.27 14.19
CA VAL A 194 2.89 7.38 13.02
C VAL A 194 3.06 6.16 12.13
N VAL A 195 1.93 5.56 11.74
CA VAL A 195 1.85 4.50 10.73
C VAL A 195 1.03 5.04 9.55
N ALA A 196 1.67 5.11 8.40
CA ALA A 196 1.03 5.40 7.12
C ALA A 196 0.84 4.08 6.37
N ASP A 197 -0.29 3.43 6.62
CA ASP A 197 -0.65 2.16 6.01
C ASP A 197 -1.32 2.40 4.65
N ILE A 198 -0.54 2.27 3.57
CA ILE A 198 -1.02 2.48 2.20
C ILE A 198 -1.69 1.21 1.65
N SER A 199 -1.40 0.03 2.20
CA SER A 199 -2.09 -1.20 1.78
C SER A 199 -3.51 -1.25 2.34
N CYS A 200 -3.73 -0.69 3.54
CA CYS A 200 -5.03 -0.57 4.19
C CYS A 200 -5.71 -1.94 4.39
N ASP A 201 -4.91 -2.96 4.70
CA ASP A 201 -5.38 -4.30 4.99
C ASP A 201 -5.96 -4.36 6.42
N ILE A 202 -7.29 -4.35 6.53
CA ILE A 202 -7.99 -4.39 7.82
C ILE A 202 -7.73 -5.74 8.50
N ASP A 203 -7.25 -5.70 9.74
CA ASP A 203 -6.87 -6.90 10.51
C ASP A 203 -5.82 -7.77 9.78
N GLY A 204 -5.03 -7.13 8.90
CA GLY A 204 -3.92 -7.75 8.20
C GLY A 204 -2.57 -7.50 8.89
N PRO A 205 -1.47 -7.38 8.15
CA PRO A 205 -0.10 -7.39 8.68
C PRO A 205 0.28 -6.19 9.56
N VAL A 206 -0.53 -5.13 9.54
CA VAL A 206 -0.33 -3.89 10.29
C VAL A 206 -1.42 -3.81 11.35
N ALA A 207 -1.16 -4.35 12.53
CA ALA A 207 -2.20 -4.62 13.53
C ALA A 207 -2.96 -3.39 14.07
N CYS A 208 -2.47 -2.16 13.85
CA CYS A 208 -3.17 -0.93 14.21
C CYS A 208 -4.16 -0.42 13.15
N THR A 209 -4.25 -1.10 12.01
CA THR A 209 -5.22 -0.78 10.95
C THR A 209 -6.59 -1.37 11.30
N LEU A 210 -7.35 -0.61 12.10
CA LEU A 210 -8.66 -1.01 12.63
C LEU A 210 -9.79 -0.91 11.60
N ARG A 211 -9.67 0.06 10.68
CA ARG A 211 -10.64 0.36 9.63
C ARG A 211 -10.02 1.26 8.58
N PRO A 212 -10.60 1.33 7.37
CA PRO A 212 -10.27 2.40 6.44
C PRO A 212 -10.66 3.76 7.04
N SER A 213 -9.78 4.73 6.85
CA SER A 213 -10.02 6.15 7.05
C SER A 213 -10.44 6.79 5.71
N THR A 214 -10.91 8.04 5.75
CA THR A 214 -11.44 8.71 4.55
C THR A 214 -10.59 9.93 4.20
N ILE A 215 -10.66 10.41 2.96
CA ILE A 215 -10.02 11.67 2.56
C ILE A 215 -10.47 12.85 3.44
N GLU A 216 -11.73 12.85 3.88
CA GLU A 216 -12.27 13.86 4.79
C GLU A 216 -11.65 13.76 6.19
N SER A 217 -11.58 12.55 6.74
CA SER A 217 -11.01 12.26 8.06
C SER A 217 -9.92 11.17 7.97
N PRO A 218 -8.71 11.55 7.50
CA PRO A 218 -7.69 10.58 7.08
C PRO A 218 -6.86 10.00 8.23
N LEU A 219 -7.05 10.50 9.45
CA LEU A 219 -6.25 10.12 10.61
C LEU A 219 -7.13 9.72 11.78
N TYR A 220 -6.75 8.63 12.43
CA TYR A 220 -7.23 8.25 13.75
C TYR A 220 -6.04 7.82 14.62
N GLY A 221 -6.27 7.59 15.91
CA GLY A 221 -5.27 7.03 16.83
C GLY A 221 -5.58 5.58 17.16
N TYR A 222 -4.55 4.76 17.30
CA TYR A 222 -4.65 3.42 17.89
C TYR A 222 -4.00 3.44 19.27
N HIS A 223 -4.69 2.96 20.31
CA HIS A 223 -4.15 2.90 21.68
C HIS A 223 -3.67 1.47 22.01
N PRO A 224 -2.36 1.19 22.12
CA PRO A 224 -1.86 -0.17 22.33
C PRO A 224 -2.34 -0.84 23.63
N GLY A 225 -2.52 -0.05 24.70
CA GLY A 225 -3.05 -0.56 25.98
C GLY A 225 -4.46 -1.12 25.90
N THR A 226 -5.39 -0.38 25.29
CA THR A 226 -6.82 -0.76 25.18
C THR A 226 -7.15 -1.49 23.88
N GLU A 227 -6.26 -1.48 22.89
CA GLU A 227 -6.47 -1.96 21.51
C GLU A 227 -7.64 -1.27 20.79
N GLN A 228 -7.99 -0.06 21.20
CA GLN A 228 -9.12 0.69 20.67
C GLN A 228 -8.68 1.95 19.93
N GLU A 229 -9.58 2.43 19.08
CA GLU A 229 -9.45 3.74 18.44
C GLU A 229 -9.46 4.85 19.50
N CYS A 230 -8.57 5.82 19.34
CA CYS A 230 -8.50 7.05 20.10
C CYS A 230 -8.26 8.23 19.15
N MET A 231 -8.13 9.44 19.69
CA MET A 231 -7.75 10.59 18.87
C MET A 231 -6.33 10.40 18.32
N PHE A 232 -6.07 10.81 17.08
CA PHE A 232 -4.73 10.72 16.47
C PHE A 232 -3.64 11.47 17.26
N SER A 233 -4.05 12.46 18.06
CA SER A 233 -3.20 13.26 18.94
C SER A 233 -3.03 12.68 20.35
N HIS A 234 -3.61 11.51 20.65
CA HIS A 234 -3.49 10.91 21.97
C HIS A 234 -2.01 10.66 22.32
N PRO A 235 -1.53 11.05 23.52
CA PRO A 235 -0.12 10.94 23.89
C PRO A 235 0.41 9.50 23.81
N GLU A 236 -0.38 8.56 24.32
CA GLU A 236 -0.07 7.11 24.30
C GLU A 236 -0.58 6.41 23.04
N GLY A 237 -1.26 7.14 22.15
CA GLY A 237 -1.75 6.59 20.89
C GLY A 237 -0.67 6.55 19.82
N ILE A 238 -0.93 5.81 18.75
CA ILE A 238 -0.15 5.80 17.52
C ILE A 238 -1.06 6.36 16.44
N ALA A 239 -0.66 7.42 15.75
CA ALA A 239 -1.48 7.96 14.67
C ALA A 239 -1.44 7.02 13.47
N VAL A 240 -2.60 6.69 12.92
CA VAL A 240 -2.74 5.80 11.77
C VAL A 240 -3.40 6.56 10.63
N MET A 241 -2.77 6.53 9.46
CA MET A 241 -3.33 6.91 8.18
C MET A 241 -3.53 5.63 7.38
N ALA A 242 -4.78 5.33 7.02
CA ALA A 242 -5.14 4.12 6.27
C ALA A 242 -6.28 4.46 5.31
N VAL A 243 -6.02 5.32 4.33
CA VAL A 243 -7.02 5.73 3.33
C VAL A 243 -6.96 4.73 2.16
N ASP A 244 -8.08 4.12 1.81
CA ASP A 244 -8.15 3.04 0.81
C ASP A 244 -8.19 3.54 -0.65
N ASN A 245 -8.42 4.84 -0.85
CA ASN A 245 -8.55 5.48 -2.15
C ASN A 245 -7.62 6.68 -2.36
N LEU A 246 -6.42 6.63 -1.76
CA LEU A 246 -5.38 7.67 -1.84
C LEU A 246 -5.14 8.29 -3.24
N PRO A 247 -5.14 7.53 -4.36
CA PRO A 247 -5.00 8.12 -5.69
C PRO A 247 -6.03 9.20 -6.03
N CYS A 248 -7.21 9.16 -5.41
CA CYS A 248 -8.27 10.16 -5.59
C CYS A 248 -7.92 11.55 -5.05
N GLU A 249 -6.87 11.68 -4.23
CA GLU A 249 -6.37 12.98 -3.78
C GLU A 249 -5.48 13.69 -4.82
N LEU A 250 -5.01 12.98 -5.86
CA LEU A 250 -4.33 13.57 -7.02
C LEU A 250 -5.04 13.18 -8.32
N PRO A 251 -6.33 13.52 -8.49
CA PRO A 251 -7.15 12.95 -9.55
C PRO A 251 -6.66 13.35 -10.94
N ARG A 252 -6.09 14.55 -11.12
CA ARG A 252 -5.57 15.02 -12.41
C ARG A 252 -4.37 14.20 -12.86
N ASP A 253 -3.35 14.13 -12.01
CA ASP A 253 -2.10 13.42 -12.32
C ASP A 253 -2.33 11.90 -12.38
N ALA A 254 -3.12 11.36 -11.45
CA ALA A 254 -3.48 9.93 -11.45
C ALA A 254 -4.21 9.51 -12.73
N SER A 255 -5.19 10.31 -13.18
CA SER A 255 -5.94 10.01 -14.40
C SER A 255 -5.07 10.15 -15.66
N ASP A 256 -4.24 11.19 -15.74
CA ASP A 256 -3.33 11.38 -16.88
C ASP A 256 -2.31 10.22 -16.95
N GLY A 257 -1.72 9.85 -15.82
CA GLY A 257 -0.79 8.73 -15.73
C GLY A 257 -1.43 7.40 -16.13
N PHE A 258 -2.62 7.10 -15.60
CA PHE A 258 -3.36 5.90 -15.96
C PHE A 258 -3.73 5.89 -17.45
N GLY A 259 -4.16 7.03 -17.99
CA GLY A 259 -4.49 7.19 -19.41
C GLY A 259 -3.29 6.90 -20.32
N ARG A 260 -2.09 7.37 -19.96
CA ARG A 260 -0.86 7.04 -20.69
C ARG A 260 -0.54 5.55 -20.65
N GLU A 261 -0.57 4.92 -19.46
CA GLU A 261 -0.33 3.48 -19.36
C GLU A 261 -1.35 2.67 -20.18
N LEU A 262 -2.62 3.10 -20.19
CA LEU A 262 -3.67 2.50 -21.00
C LEU A 262 -3.35 2.60 -22.50
N MET A 263 -3.00 3.81 -22.97
CA MET A 263 -2.65 4.06 -24.37
C MET A 263 -1.40 3.28 -24.81
N ASP A 264 -0.40 3.16 -23.95
CA ASP A 264 0.89 2.55 -24.29
C ASP A 264 0.86 1.02 -24.21
N HIS A 265 -0.03 0.44 -23.39
CA HIS A 265 0.04 -0.98 -23.05
C HIS A 265 -1.25 -1.77 -23.24
N VAL A 266 -2.41 -1.13 -23.29
CA VAL A 266 -3.70 -1.83 -23.39
C VAL A 266 -4.38 -1.59 -24.73
N ILE A 267 -4.37 -0.34 -25.22
CA ILE A 267 -4.92 -0.02 -26.54
C ILE A 267 -4.26 -0.82 -27.67
N PRO A 268 -2.92 -1.03 -27.70
CA PRO A 268 -2.31 -1.87 -28.73
C PRO A 268 -2.85 -3.30 -28.73
N LEU A 269 -3.08 -3.90 -27.56
CA LEU A 269 -3.65 -5.25 -27.44
C LEU A 269 -5.07 -5.32 -28.05
N LEU A 270 -5.85 -4.24 -27.91
CA LEU A 270 -7.22 -4.16 -28.42
C LEU A 270 -7.28 -3.96 -29.94
N VAL A 271 -6.29 -3.27 -30.52
CA VAL A 271 -6.30 -2.84 -31.92
C VAL A 271 -5.44 -3.75 -32.81
N GLU A 272 -4.26 -4.11 -32.34
CA GLU A 272 -3.27 -4.90 -33.08
C GLU A 272 -3.41 -6.41 -32.81
N GLY A 273 -3.98 -6.77 -31.66
CA GLY A 273 -4.28 -8.14 -31.28
C GLY A 273 -3.58 -8.59 -29.99
N ASP A 274 -4.11 -9.67 -29.41
CA ASP A 274 -3.71 -10.19 -28.10
C ASP A 274 -2.90 -11.47 -28.22
N ALA A 275 -1.72 -11.38 -28.85
CA ALA A 275 -0.91 -12.57 -29.15
C ALA A 275 -0.47 -13.36 -27.91
N GLU A 276 -0.37 -12.70 -26.75
CA GLU A 276 0.02 -13.30 -25.48
C GLU A 276 -1.18 -13.70 -24.60
N GLY A 277 -2.42 -13.53 -25.08
CA GLY A 277 -3.64 -13.89 -24.35
C GLY A 277 -3.87 -13.05 -23.08
N ILE A 278 -3.33 -11.84 -23.01
CA ILE A 278 -3.43 -10.91 -21.87
C ILE A 278 -4.86 -10.41 -21.68
N LEU A 279 -5.51 -9.97 -22.77
CA LEU A 279 -6.90 -9.51 -22.74
C LEU A 279 -7.84 -10.69 -22.49
N ASP A 280 -7.59 -11.83 -23.13
CA ASP A 280 -8.40 -13.03 -22.94
C ASP A 280 -8.34 -13.51 -21.49
N ALA A 281 -7.15 -13.54 -20.89
CA ALA A 281 -6.98 -13.89 -19.47
C ALA A 281 -7.70 -12.91 -18.53
N ALA A 282 -7.78 -11.63 -18.89
CA ALA A 282 -8.50 -10.60 -18.14
C ALA A 282 -10.01 -10.50 -18.48
N THR A 283 -10.51 -11.32 -19.42
CA THR A 283 -11.90 -11.30 -19.83
C THR A 283 -12.73 -12.24 -18.95
N GLU A 284 -13.65 -11.69 -18.16
CA GLU A 284 -14.50 -12.47 -17.25
C GLU A 284 -15.69 -13.14 -17.94
N THR A 285 -16.18 -12.54 -19.03
CA THR A 285 -17.44 -12.95 -19.69
C THR A 285 -17.33 -13.04 -21.20
N THR A 286 -18.16 -13.90 -21.79
CA THR A 286 -18.23 -14.11 -23.24
C THR A 286 -19.40 -13.39 -23.90
N PHE A 287 -19.36 -13.28 -25.23
CA PHE A 287 -20.46 -12.71 -26.04
C PHE A 287 -21.73 -13.58 -26.05
N GLU A 288 -21.68 -14.80 -25.53
CA GLU A 288 -22.85 -15.66 -25.32
C GLU A 288 -23.56 -15.39 -23.99
N GLY A 289 -23.04 -14.46 -23.17
CA GLY A 289 -23.58 -14.18 -21.84
C GLY A 289 -23.22 -15.27 -20.82
N LYS A 290 -22.04 -15.85 -20.95
CA LYS A 290 -21.49 -16.85 -20.02
C LYS A 290 -20.24 -16.31 -19.35
N LEU A 291 -19.89 -16.89 -18.20
CA LEU A 291 -18.57 -16.70 -17.60
C LEU A 291 -17.54 -17.42 -18.47
N ASN A 292 -16.37 -16.82 -18.63
CA ASN A 292 -15.21 -17.51 -19.19
C ASN A 292 -14.76 -18.63 -18.24
N GLU A 293 -14.12 -19.67 -18.78
CA GLU A 293 -13.75 -20.88 -18.02
C GLU A 293 -12.97 -20.57 -16.71
N PRO A 294 -11.92 -19.72 -16.71
CA PRO A 294 -11.18 -19.41 -15.48
C PRO A 294 -12.03 -18.74 -14.40
N TYR A 295 -13.15 -18.14 -14.79
CA TYR A 295 -14.07 -17.39 -13.91
C TYR A 295 -15.34 -18.18 -13.59
N ALA A 296 -15.44 -19.45 -14.00
CA ALA A 296 -16.61 -20.29 -13.77
C ALA A 296 -16.95 -20.45 -12.28
N TYR A 297 -15.97 -20.30 -11.39
CA TYR A 297 -16.16 -20.32 -9.93
C TYR A 297 -17.09 -19.21 -9.41
N LEU A 298 -17.32 -18.14 -10.18
CA LEU A 298 -18.25 -17.05 -9.85
C LEU A 298 -19.72 -17.39 -10.13
N SER A 299 -20.03 -18.58 -10.65
CA SER A 299 -21.40 -18.97 -11.04
C SER A 299 -22.40 -18.84 -9.88
N ASP A 300 -22.04 -19.32 -8.70
CA ASP A 300 -22.91 -19.25 -7.52
C ASP A 300 -23.10 -17.82 -7.01
N TYR A 301 -22.05 -16.99 -7.12
CA TYR A 301 -22.07 -15.57 -6.77
C TYR A 301 -23.09 -14.80 -7.63
N VAL A 302 -23.09 -15.06 -8.95
CA VAL A 302 -24.07 -14.49 -9.89
C VAL A 302 -25.47 -15.02 -9.65
N ALA A 303 -25.60 -16.33 -9.45
CA ALA A 303 -26.90 -16.97 -9.22
C ALA A 303 -27.59 -16.43 -7.96
N ALA A 304 -26.83 -16.13 -6.91
CA ALA A 304 -27.36 -15.49 -5.71
C ALA A 304 -27.96 -14.11 -5.99
N ALA A 305 -27.29 -13.28 -6.80
CA ALA A 305 -27.81 -11.96 -7.16
C ALA A 305 -29.04 -11.99 -8.06
N ARG A 306 -29.17 -12.97 -8.96
CA ARG A 306 -30.37 -13.13 -9.78
C ARG A 306 -31.61 -13.55 -8.98
N ARG A 307 -31.42 -14.08 -7.76
CA ARG A 307 -32.49 -14.49 -6.85
C ARG A 307 -32.91 -13.40 -5.88
N ALA A 308 -32.07 -12.37 -5.69
CA ALA A 308 -32.32 -11.23 -4.79
C ALA A 308 -33.10 -10.14 -5.51
#